data_AF-R9K9B2-F1
#
_entry.id   AF-R9K9B2-F1
#
_cell.length_a   1.000
_cell.length_b   1.000
_cell.length_c   1.000
_cell.angle_alpha   90.00
_cell.angle_beta   90.00
_cell.angle_gamma   90.00
#
_symmetry.space_group_name_H-M   'P 1'
#
loop_
_entity.id
_entity.type
_entity.pdbx_description
1 polymer ?
#
loop_
_entity_poly.entity_id
_entity_poly.type
_entity_poly.pdbx_seq_one_letter_code
_entity_poly.pdbx_strand_id
1 'polypeptide(L)'
;MKRKKEYVLLFVLSIIFLAAGRYVFRIWAVYYEAAEGYQKLKQYIAEGVDQDEVEEGKDQIADSKEKFVQKIDFDGLRTINKDIVAWIEIPGIGVDYPVVQGEDNEHYLHYMFDGKENIAGSIFLDFRNKADFTDRKVILYGRNMQDGSMFSQLEKYQDKDFREEQGRVILYLPDKTLKCEIVECRQVPVRDSVYDSRRSQK
;
A
#
# COMPACT_ATOMS: atom_id res chain seq x y z
N MET A 1 22.11 -10.00 -54.84
CA MET A 1 22.17 -10.70 -53.52
C MET A 1 22.05 -9.79 -52.30
N LYS A 2 22.39 -8.48 -52.35
CA LYS A 2 22.33 -7.57 -51.19
C LYS A 2 20.91 -7.34 -50.62
N ARG A 3 19.93 -7.01 -51.47
CA ARG A 3 18.52 -6.79 -51.04
C ARG A 3 17.87 -7.97 -50.30
N LYS A 4 18.21 -9.22 -50.67
CA LYS A 4 17.69 -10.41 -49.96
C LYS A 4 18.21 -10.49 -48.52
N LYS A 5 19.46 -10.08 -48.26
CA LYS A 5 20.03 -10.04 -46.91
C LYS A 5 19.41 -8.91 -46.08
N GLU A 6 19.09 -7.77 -46.71
CA GLU A 6 18.37 -6.66 -46.06
C GLU A 6 16.96 -7.07 -45.64
N TYR A 7 16.19 -7.77 -46.48
CA TYR A 7 14.87 -8.28 -46.10
C TYR A 7 14.92 -9.31 -44.97
N VAL A 8 15.93 -10.19 -44.97
CA VAL A 8 16.15 -11.15 -43.87
C VAL A 8 16.49 -10.42 -42.57
N LEU A 9 17.34 -9.40 -42.61
CA LEU A 9 17.66 -8.57 -41.45
C LEU A 9 16.43 -7.84 -40.90
N LEU A 10 15.64 -7.20 -41.77
CA LEU A 10 14.41 -6.50 -41.38
C LEU A 10 13.39 -7.46 -40.76
N PHE A 11 13.29 -8.68 -41.28
CA PHE A 11 12.41 -9.71 -40.72
C PHE A 11 12.85 -10.12 -39.31
N VAL A 12 14.15 -10.34 -39.09
CA VAL A 12 14.69 -10.66 -37.75
C VAL A 12 14.46 -9.50 -36.77
N LEU A 13 14.70 -8.25 -37.19
CA LEU A 13 14.43 -7.07 -36.37
C LEU A 13 12.95 -6.92 -36.03
N SER A 14 12.05 -7.23 -36.97
CA SER A 14 10.61 -7.23 -36.74
C SER A 14 10.19 -8.26 -35.69
N ILE A 15 10.76 -9.47 -35.72
CA ILE A 15 10.50 -10.49 -34.68
C ILE A 15 10.98 -10.01 -33.31
N ILE A 16 12.18 -9.43 -33.22
CA ILE A 16 12.72 -8.88 -31.96
C ILE A 16 11.82 -7.76 -31.45
N PHE A 17 11.38 -6.87 -32.32
CA PHE A 17 10.47 -5.78 -31.98
C PHE A 17 9.12 -6.30 -31.46
N LEU A 18 8.53 -7.31 -32.11
CA LEU A 18 7.29 -7.93 -31.66
C LEU A 18 7.44 -8.64 -30.31
N ALA A 19 8.59 -9.31 -30.07
CA ALA A 19 8.88 -9.94 -28.79
C ALA A 19 9.04 -8.90 -27.67
N ALA A 20 9.77 -7.81 -27.92
CA ALA A 20 9.92 -6.70 -26.98
C ALA A 20 8.58 -6.01 -26.71
N GLY A 21 7.78 -5.76 -27.76
CA GLY A 21 6.45 -5.18 -27.64
C GLY A 21 5.51 -6.05 -26.79
N ARG A 22 5.51 -7.37 -27.00
CA ARG A 22 4.74 -8.30 -26.17
C ARG A 22 5.20 -8.29 -24.71
N TYR A 23 6.49 -8.19 -24.46
CA TYR A 23 7.03 -8.13 -23.10
C TYR A 23 6.61 -6.85 -22.37
N VAL A 24 6.75 -5.68 -23.02
CA VAL A 24 6.32 -4.39 -22.46
C VAL A 24 4.79 -4.37 -22.23
N PHE A 25 4.01 -4.88 -23.19
CA PHE A 25 2.57 -4.99 -23.04
C PHE A 25 2.17 -5.86 -21.84
N ARG A 26 2.88 -6.97 -21.62
CA ARG A 26 2.65 -7.82 -20.45
C ARG A 26 2.91 -7.08 -19.14
N ILE A 27 4.01 -6.33 -19.04
CA ILE A 27 4.29 -5.52 -17.85
C ILE A 27 3.16 -4.51 -17.64
N TRP A 28 2.84 -3.73 -18.67
CA TRP A 28 1.79 -2.72 -18.59
C TRP A 28 0.43 -3.30 -18.17
N ALA A 29 0.05 -4.47 -18.71
CA ALA A 29 -1.18 -5.15 -18.36
C ALA A 29 -1.25 -5.53 -16.87
N VAL A 30 -0.13 -5.96 -16.27
CA VAL A 30 -0.06 -6.32 -14.84
C VAL A 30 -0.21 -5.08 -13.95
N TYR A 31 0.40 -3.95 -14.32
CA TYR A 31 0.21 -2.67 -13.62
C TYR A 31 -1.24 -2.17 -13.74
N TYR A 32 -1.83 -2.29 -14.93
CA TYR A 32 -3.20 -1.91 -15.17
C TYR A 32 -4.19 -2.74 -14.34
N GLU A 33 -3.99 -4.05 -14.27
CA GLU A 33 -4.82 -4.96 -13.46
C GLU A 33 -4.79 -4.59 -11.97
N ALA A 34 -3.60 -4.28 -11.42
CA ALA A 34 -3.47 -3.84 -10.04
C ALA A 34 -4.21 -2.52 -9.80
N ALA A 35 -3.97 -1.52 -10.64
CA ALA A 35 -4.62 -0.22 -10.52
C ALA A 35 -6.15 -0.35 -10.60
N GLU A 36 -6.67 -1.12 -11.56
CA GLU A 36 -8.12 -1.34 -11.70
C GLU A 36 -8.70 -2.09 -10.49
N GLY A 37 -8.01 -3.12 -10.01
CA GLY A 37 -8.41 -3.90 -8.82
C GLY A 37 -8.55 -3.02 -7.59
N TYR A 38 -7.55 -2.19 -7.30
CA TYR A 38 -7.58 -1.27 -6.16
C TYR A 38 -8.60 -0.14 -6.33
N GLN A 39 -8.81 0.39 -7.54
CA GLN A 39 -9.85 1.39 -7.77
C GLN A 39 -11.26 0.86 -7.49
N LYS A 40 -11.53 -0.43 -7.78
CA LYS A 40 -12.82 -1.05 -7.47
C LYS A 40 -13.12 -1.09 -5.98
N LEU A 41 -12.10 -1.08 -5.11
CA LEU A 41 -12.29 -1.08 -3.67
C LEU A 41 -12.92 0.20 -3.13
N LYS A 42 -12.85 1.31 -3.88
CA LYS A 42 -13.49 2.58 -3.50
C LYS A 42 -14.99 2.45 -3.26
N GLN A 43 -15.66 1.44 -3.83
CA GLN A 43 -17.07 1.19 -3.57
C GLN A 43 -17.36 0.73 -2.13
N TYR A 44 -16.35 0.23 -1.41
CA TYR A 44 -16.45 -0.18 0.01
C TYR A 44 -16.07 0.96 0.97
N ILE A 45 -15.86 2.15 0.44
CA ILE A 45 -15.48 3.34 1.18
C ILE A 45 -16.61 4.35 1.06
N ALA A 46 -17.22 4.71 2.18
CA ALA A 46 -18.13 5.84 2.25
C ALA A 46 -17.42 7.04 2.89
N GLU A 47 -17.59 8.22 2.31
CA GLU A 47 -17.19 9.46 2.97
C GLU A 47 -18.07 9.64 4.23
N GLY A 48 -17.44 9.55 5.40
CA GLY A 48 -18.05 9.80 6.69
C GLY A 48 -17.53 11.10 7.30
N VAL A 49 -18.39 11.74 8.09
CA VAL A 49 -18.01 12.84 8.97
C VAL A 49 -17.80 12.25 10.36
N ASP A 50 -16.63 12.52 10.97
CA ASP A 50 -16.27 12.08 12.32
C ASP A 50 -17.30 12.63 13.34
N GLN A 51 -18.10 11.76 13.96
CA GLN A 51 -19.07 12.14 15.00
C GLN A 51 -18.56 11.88 16.43
N ASP A 52 -17.36 11.30 16.59
CA ASP A 52 -16.87 10.79 17.88
C ASP A 52 -15.87 11.71 18.61
N GLU A 53 -15.64 12.94 18.14
CA GLU A 53 -14.91 13.99 18.89
C GLU A 53 -15.88 15.06 19.45
N VAL A 54 -16.81 14.66 20.33
CA VAL A 54 -17.47 15.59 21.28
C VAL A 54 -17.31 15.02 22.69
N GLU A 55 -16.72 15.83 23.58
CA GLU A 55 -16.23 15.56 24.96
C GLU A 55 -14.72 15.20 24.97
N GLU A 56 -13.78 16.01 25.46
CA GLU A 56 -13.77 17.19 26.34
C GLU A 56 -12.61 18.14 25.96
N GLY A 57 -12.75 19.45 26.24
CA GLY A 57 -11.61 20.34 26.50
C GLY A 57 -11.43 21.52 25.53
N LYS A 58 -11.82 22.72 25.98
CA LYS A 58 -11.65 24.00 25.29
C LYS A 58 -10.16 24.39 25.16
N ASP A 59 -9.69 24.68 23.95
CA ASP A 59 -9.12 25.98 23.58
C ASP A 59 -8.89 26.08 22.06
N GLN A 60 -9.14 27.27 21.52
CA GLN A 60 -9.22 27.58 20.09
C GLN A 60 -7.83 27.83 19.50
N ILE A 61 -7.56 27.38 18.27
CA ILE A 61 -6.90 28.12 17.16
C ILE A 61 -7.16 27.35 15.85
N ALA A 62 -7.38 28.12 14.79
CA ALA A 62 -7.85 27.76 13.46
C ALA A 62 -7.02 26.72 12.68
N ASP A 63 -7.69 25.67 12.19
CA ASP A 63 -7.76 25.31 10.76
C ASP A 63 -8.90 24.30 10.59
N SER A 64 -10.07 24.79 10.18
CA SER A 64 -11.23 23.94 9.89
C SER A 64 -11.02 23.24 8.53
N LYS A 65 -10.15 22.23 8.49
CA LYS A 65 -10.33 21.11 7.58
C LYS A 65 -11.13 20.07 8.34
N GLU A 66 -12.44 20.06 8.10
CA GLU A 66 -13.33 19.00 8.55
C GLU A 66 -12.64 17.64 8.32
N LYS A 67 -12.34 16.94 9.42
CA LYS A 67 -11.67 15.63 9.40
C LYS A 67 -12.63 14.62 8.80
N PHE A 68 -12.56 14.42 7.49
CA PHE A 68 -13.19 13.29 6.84
C PHE A 68 -12.55 12.01 7.40
N VAL A 69 -13.37 11.20 8.06
CA VAL A 69 -12.98 9.85 8.51
C VAL A 69 -13.73 8.90 7.60
N GLN A 70 -12.99 8.10 6.84
CA GLN A 70 -13.59 7.14 5.95
C GLN A 70 -14.35 6.08 6.76
N LYS A 71 -15.56 5.75 6.31
CA LYS A 71 -16.28 4.58 6.81
C LYS A 71 -16.02 3.42 5.85
N ILE A 72 -15.29 2.42 6.33
CA ILE A 72 -14.90 1.24 5.56
C ILE A 72 -15.88 0.08 5.82
N ASP A 73 -16.42 -0.51 4.75
CA ASP A 73 -17.25 -1.70 4.82
C ASP A 73 -16.39 -2.97 4.91
N PHE A 74 -15.93 -3.28 6.13
CA PHE A 74 -15.14 -4.48 6.39
C PHE A 74 -15.89 -5.79 6.14
N ASP A 75 -17.21 -5.82 6.33
CA ASP A 75 -18.00 -7.02 6.07
C ASP A 75 -18.02 -7.32 4.58
N GLY A 76 -18.26 -6.32 3.74
CA GLY A 76 -18.16 -6.42 2.28
C GLY A 76 -16.76 -6.83 1.83
N LEU A 77 -15.71 -6.19 2.35
CA LEU A 77 -14.32 -6.54 2.03
C LEU A 77 -13.98 -7.99 2.39
N ARG A 78 -14.44 -8.49 3.54
CA ARG A 78 -14.21 -9.87 3.99
C ARG A 78 -14.90 -10.92 3.11
N THR A 79 -15.92 -10.54 2.33
CA THR A 79 -16.48 -11.44 1.32
C THR A 79 -15.54 -11.65 0.13
N ILE A 80 -14.69 -10.67 -0.17
CA ILE A 80 -13.64 -10.78 -1.19
C ILE A 80 -12.50 -11.63 -0.64
N ASN A 81 -11.98 -11.25 0.52
CA ASN A 81 -10.90 -11.97 1.18
C ASN A 81 -10.97 -11.81 2.70
N LYS A 82 -11.00 -12.94 3.41
CA LYS A 82 -11.03 -13.00 4.88
C LYS A 82 -9.74 -12.51 5.52
N ASP A 83 -8.65 -12.48 4.77
CA ASP A 83 -7.33 -12.06 5.24
C ASP A 83 -7.23 -10.53 5.34
N ILE A 84 -8.24 -9.77 4.90
CA ILE A 84 -8.31 -8.32 5.09
C ILE A 84 -8.58 -8.01 6.56
N VAL A 85 -7.59 -7.38 7.21
CA VAL A 85 -7.60 -7.08 8.65
C VAL A 85 -7.77 -5.60 8.96
N ALA A 86 -7.39 -4.72 8.03
CA ALA A 86 -7.42 -3.27 8.22
C ALA A 86 -7.48 -2.54 6.87
N TRP A 87 -7.59 -1.22 6.93
CA TRP A 87 -7.37 -0.31 5.82
C TRP A 87 -6.34 0.75 6.23
N ILE A 88 -5.38 1.07 5.36
CA ILE A 88 -4.37 2.09 5.61
C ILE A 88 -4.52 3.26 4.64
N GLU A 89 -4.52 4.46 5.21
CA GLU A 89 -4.49 5.71 4.48
C GLU A 89 -3.28 6.55 4.93
N ILE A 90 -2.48 7.02 3.97
CA ILE A 90 -1.41 8.00 4.19
C ILE A 90 -1.64 9.14 3.18
N PRO A 91 -2.45 10.14 3.53
CA PRO A 91 -2.93 11.16 2.59
C PRO A 91 -1.80 11.93 1.90
N GLY A 92 -0.71 12.21 2.62
CA GLY A 92 0.43 12.98 2.11
C GLY A 92 1.09 12.36 0.88
N ILE A 93 0.97 11.03 0.73
CA ILE A 93 1.60 10.28 -0.37
C ILE A 93 0.61 9.44 -1.19
N GLY A 94 -0.69 9.61 -0.97
CA GLY A 94 -1.74 8.92 -1.74
C GLY A 94 -1.80 7.40 -1.51
N VAL A 95 -1.35 6.92 -0.36
CA VAL A 95 -1.55 5.53 0.06
C VAL A 95 -2.97 5.41 0.57
N ASP A 96 -3.74 4.47 0.00
CA ASP A 96 -5.13 4.24 0.34
C ASP A 96 -5.48 2.80 -0.09
N TYR A 97 -5.18 1.83 0.77
CA TYR A 97 -5.19 0.40 0.43
C TYR A 97 -5.70 -0.48 1.57
N PRO A 98 -6.27 -1.66 1.27
CA PRO A 98 -6.53 -2.66 2.29
C PRO A 98 -5.21 -3.22 2.83
N VAL A 99 -5.24 -3.62 4.10
CA VAL A 99 -4.17 -4.36 4.76
C VAL A 99 -4.62 -5.80 4.91
N VAL A 100 -3.86 -6.72 4.32
CA VAL A 100 -4.08 -8.17 4.46
C VAL A 100 -3.09 -8.82 5.42
N GLN A 101 -3.39 -10.00 5.93
CA GLN A 101 -2.47 -10.77 6.77
C GLN A 101 -2.45 -12.23 6.33
N GLY A 102 -1.28 -12.72 5.93
CA GLY A 102 -1.07 -14.13 5.58
C GLY A 102 -0.49 -14.94 6.74
N GLU A 103 -0.26 -16.23 6.49
CA GLU A 103 0.42 -17.14 7.42
C GLU A 103 1.95 -16.92 7.47
N ASP A 104 2.49 -16.17 6.49
CA ASP A 104 3.89 -15.80 6.37
C ASP A 104 4.05 -14.35 5.84
N ASN A 105 5.30 -13.89 5.71
CA ASN A 105 5.64 -12.57 5.19
C ASN A 105 6.04 -12.58 3.69
N GLU A 106 5.79 -13.68 2.96
CA GLU A 106 6.20 -13.86 1.57
C GLU A 106 5.01 -13.89 0.61
N HIS A 107 3.89 -14.48 1.00
CA HIS A 107 2.71 -14.66 0.16
C HIS A 107 2.25 -13.33 -0.46
N TYR A 108 1.90 -12.33 0.34
CA TYR A 108 1.37 -11.06 -0.16
C TYR A 108 2.40 -10.12 -0.81
N LEU A 109 3.67 -10.53 -0.97
CA LEU A 109 4.61 -9.86 -1.87
C LEU A 109 4.29 -10.08 -3.35
N HIS A 110 3.55 -11.15 -3.66
CA HIS A 110 3.26 -11.62 -5.02
C HIS A 110 1.76 -11.76 -5.30
N TYR A 111 0.91 -11.45 -4.32
CA TYR A 111 -0.53 -11.60 -4.42
C TYR A 111 -1.23 -10.31 -4.00
N MET A 112 -2.29 -9.96 -4.73
CA MET A 112 -3.19 -8.85 -4.39
C MET A 112 -4.14 -9.23 -3.26
N PHE A 113 -4.87 -8.24 -2.77
CA PHE A 113 -5.85 -8.39 -1.70
C PHE A 113 -6.96 -9.41 -2.01
N ASP A 114 -7.24 -9.69 -3.30
CA ASP A 114 -8.24 -10.66 -3.74
C ASP A 114 -7.65 -12.07 -4.02
N GLY A 115 -6.37 -12.28 -3.68
CA GLY A 115 -5.68 -13.55 -3.86
C GLY A 115 -5.20 -13.81 -5.29
N LYS A 116 -5.25 -12.83 -6.20
CA LYS A 116 -4.65 -12.97 -7.54
C LYS A 116 -3.16 -12.65 -7.53
N GLU A 117 -2.39 -13.43 -8.28
CA GLU A 117 -0.95 -13.19 -8.44
C GLU A 117 -0.71 -11.87 -9.19
N ASN A 118 0.09 -10.97 -8.59
CA ASN A 118 0.49 -9.71 -9.20
C ASN A 118 1.80 -9.22 -8.60
N ILE A 119 2.65 -8.60 -9.43
CA ILE A 119 3.95 -8.07 -8.99
C ILE A 119 3.83 -6.92 -7.98
N ALA A 120 2.72 -6.18 -8.01
CA ALA A 120 2.43 -5.10 -7.07
C ALA A 120 2.20 -5.61 -5.64
N GLY A 121 1.77 -6.88 -5.50
CA GLY A 121 1.44 -7.47 -4.21
C GLY A 121 0.34 -6.70 -3.49
N SER A 122 0.40 -6.72 -2.16
CA SER A 122 -0.51 -6.00 -1.25
C SER A 122 0.27 -5.23 -0.17
N ILE A 123 -0.43 -4.35 0.55
CA ILE A 123 0.04 -3.93 1.87
C ILE A 123 -0.36 -5.02 2.85
N PHE A 124 0.58 -5.52 3.64
CA PHE A 124 0.31 -6.65 4.53
C PHE A 124 0.93 -6.50 5.92
N LEU A 125 0.22 -7.03 6.91
CA LEU A 125 0.63 -7.12 8.30
C LEU A 125 1.59 -8.29 8.51
N ASP A 126 2.62 -8.11 9.33
CA ASP A 126 3.50 -9.21 9.72
C ASP A 126 2.71 -10.38 10.31
N PHE A 127 2.99 -11.61 9.85
CA PHE A 127 2.24 -12.80 10.29
C PHE A 127 2.29 -13.05 11.81
N ARG A 128 3.28 -12.49 12.52
CA ARG A 128 3.44 -12.63 13.98
C ARG A 128 2.60 -11.63 14.76
N ASN A 129 2.11 -10.57 14.11
CA ASN A 129 1.30 -9.55 14.75
C ASN A 129 -0.15 -10.00 14.90
N LYS A 130 -0.85 -9.47 15.90
CA LYS A 130 -2.29 -9.64 16.04
C LYS A 130 -3.04 -8.69 15.11
N ALA A 131 -4.05 -9.22 14.43
CA ALA A 131 -4.93 -8.48 13.52
C ALA A 131 -5.73 -7.34 14.19
N ASP A 132 -5.79 -7.28 15.53
CA ASP A 132 -6.43 -6.21 16.31
C ASP A 132 -5.48 -5.02 16.63
N PHE A 133 -4.23 -5.11 16.14
CA PHE A 133 -3.17 -4.12 16.32
C PHE A 133 -2.87 -3.80 17.79
N THR A 134 -3.09 -4.75 18.71
CA THR A 134 -2.83 -4.58 20.14
C THR A 134 -1.38 -4.82 20.56
N ASP A 135 -0.55 -5.35 19.64
CA ASP A 135 0.87 -5.51 19.91
C ASP A 135 1.57 -4.16 20.04
N ARG A 136 2.56 -4.10 20.94
CA ARG A 136 3.37 -2.88 21.13
C ARG A 136 4.08 -2.40 19.87
N LYS A 137 4.36 -3.32 18.94
CA LYS A 137 5.05 -3.06 17.69
C LYS A 137 4.34 -3.80 16.59
N VAL A 138 3.70 -3.04 15.72
CA VAL A 138 3.05 -3.52 14.51
C VAL A 138 3.94 -3.21 13.31
N ILE A 139 4.16 -4.20 12.44
CA ILE A 139 4.95 -4.03 11.23
C ILE A 139 4.06 -4.26 10.02
N LEU A 140 4.00 -3.26 9.14
CA LEU A 140 3.34 -3.34 7.85
C LEU A 140 4.38 -3.32 6.73
N TYR A 141 4.17 -4.17 5.73
CA TYR A 141 5.02 -4.30 4.56
C TYR A 141 4.26 -3.90 3.31
N GLY A 142 5.00 -3.43 2.31
CA GLY A 142 4.46 -3.08 1.00
C GLY A 142 5.59 -2.93 -0.02
N ARG A 143 5.28 -3.19 -1.29
CA ARG A 143 6.25 -3.04 -2.38
C ARG A 143 6.64 -1.58 -2.57
N ASN A 144 7.90 -1.37 -2.95
CA ASN A 144 8.37 -0.11 -3.52
C ASN A 144 8.24 -0.18 -5.05
N MET A 145 7.08 0.26 -5.57
CA MET A 145 6.73 0.18 -6.99
C MET A 145 7.28 1.36 -7.80
N GLN A 146 7.67 1.12 -9.05
CA GLN A 146 8.24 2.16 -9.93
C GLN A 146 7.23 3.20 -10.40
N ASP A 147 5.94 2.86 -10.42
CA ASP A 147 4.85 3.75 -10.86
C ASP A 147 4.36 4.70 -9.75
N GLY A 148 4.91 4.60 -8.54
CA GLY A 148 4.52 5.43 -7.43
C GLY A 148 3.46 4.81 -6.49
N SER A 149 2.97 3.61 -6.81
CA SER A 149 1.94 2.93 -6.03
C SER A 149 2.50 2.22 -4.77
N MET A 150 1.59 1.69 -3.96
CA MET A 150 1.92 0.95 -2.73
C MET A 150 2.78 1.81 -1.78
N PHE A 151 3.92 1.32 -1.29
CA PHE A 151 4.79 2.03 -0.34
C PHE A 151 5.98 2.73 -1.00
N SER A 152 5.96 2.93 -2.33
CA SER A 152 7.09 3.52 -3.04
C SER A 152 7.40 4.96 -2.59
N GLN A 153 6.38 5.71 -2.17
CA GLN A 153 6.48 7.12 -1.83
C GLN A 153 6.90 7.37 -0.38
N LEU A 154 7.11 6.32 0.43
CA LEU A 154 7.52 6.46 1.84
C LEU A 154 8.85 7.22 1.99
N GLU A 155 9.73 7.15 0.98
CA GLU A 155 11.02 7.84 1.00
C GLU A 155 10.89 9.38 1.03
N LYS A 156 9.76 9.94 0.60
CA LYS A 156 9.50 11.39 0.70
C LYS A 156 9.54 11.89 2.14
N TYR A 157 9.18 11.03 3.11
CA TYR A 157 9.23 11.36 4.53
C TYR A 157 10.65 11.43 5.11
N GLN A 158 11.70 11.19 4.33
CA GLN A 158 13.06 11.54 4.74
C GLN A 158 13.24 13.05 4.80
N ASP A 159 12.55 13.81 3.94
CA ASP A 159 12.47 15.25 4.03
C ASP A 159 11.72 15.66 5.30
N LYS A 160 12.36 16.52 6.10
CA LYS A 160 11.86 16.87 7.43
C LYS A 160 10.59 17.73 7.32
N ASP A 161 10.60 18.73 6.45
CA ASP A 161 9.49 19.68 6.33
C ASP A 161 8.25 18.97 5.79
N PHE A 162 8.41 18.13 4.76
CA PHE A 162 7.34 17.28 4.26
C PHE A 162 6.79 16.32 5.32
N ARG A 163 7.65 15.74 6.16
CA ARG A 163 7.21 14.87 7.26
C ARG A 163 6.46 15.62 8.35
N GLU A 164 6.91 16.81 8.73
CA GLU A 164 6.23 17.63 9.73
C GLU A 164 4.85 18.11 9.23
N GLU A 165 4.73 18.41 7.93
CA GLU A 165 3.47 18.88 7.34
C GLU A 165 2.50 17.76 6.92
N GLN A 166 3.02 16.62 6.43
CA GLN A 166 2.24 15.56 5.78
C GLN A 166 2.39 14.18 6.44
N GLY A 167 3.08 14.08 7.59
CA GLY A 167 3.42 12.84 8.27
C GLY A 167 2.30 12.24 9.11
N ARG A 168 1.14 11.99 8.50
CA ARG A 168 -0.02 11.37 9.16
C ARG A 168 -0.39 10.04 8.50
N VAL A 169 -0.65 9.03 9.33
CA VAL A 169 -1.10 7.70 8.92
C VAL A 169 -2.41 7.40 9.64
N ILE A 170 -3.43 6.95 8.92
CA ILE A 170 -4.72 6.54 9.48
C ILE A 170 -4.89 5.05 9.20
N LEU A 171 -5.14 4.28 10.26
CA LEU A 171 -5.47 2.86 10.17
C LEU A 171 -6.92 2.68 10.60
N TYR A 172 -7.75 2.23 9.68
CA TYR A 172 -9.12 1.83 9.98
C TYR A 172 -9.12 0.35 10.29
N LEU A 173 -9.62 0.00 11.47
CA LEU A 173 -9.93 -1.38 11.88
C LEU A 173 -11.46 -1.52 11.95
N PRO A 174 -11.99 -2.76 11.98
CA PRO A 174 -13.43 -2.98 12.09
C PRO A 174 -14.08 -2.32 13.31
N ASP A 175 -13.35 -2.20 14.41
CA ASP A 175 -13.84 -1.73 15.71
C ASP A 175 -13.38 -0.32 16.08
N LYS A 176 -12.31 0.19 15.47
CA LYS A 176 -11.69 1.47 15.84
C LYS A 176 -10.85 2.06 14.71
N THR A 177 -10.56 3.36 14.83
CA THR A 177 -9.63 4.06 13.95
C THR A 177 -8.41 4.50 14.74
N LEU A 178 -7.21 4.18 14.26
CA LEU A 178 -5.95 4.63 14.85
C LEU A 178 -5.35 5.75 13.99
N LYS A 179 -5.12 6.91 14.61
CA LYS A 179 -4.45 8.06 13.99
C LYS A 179 -3.00 8.07 14.50
N CYS A 180 -2.04 7.94 13.60
CA CYS A 180 -0.61 7.82 13.89
C CYS A 180 0.18 8.93 13.19
N GLU A 181 1.31 9.32 13.80
CA GLU A 181 2.23 10.32 13.24
C GLU A 181 3.55 9.67 12.82
N ILE A 182 4.11 10.14 11.70
CA ILE A 182 5.40 9.68 11.20
C ILE A 182 6.50 10.48 11.91
N VAL A 183 7.13 9.85 12.89
CA VAL A 183 8.20 10.47 13.69
C VAL A 183 9.58 10.37 13.03
N GLU A 184 9.84 9.30 12.28
CA GLU A 184 11.15 9.00 11.68
C GLU A 184 10.96 8.28 10.33
N CYS A 185 11.83 8.58 9.36
CA CYS A 185 11.96 7.80 8.13
C CYS A 185 13.45 7.56 7.87
N ARG A 186 13.82 6.30 7.63
CA ARG A 186 15.21 5.88 7.46
C ARG A 186 15.33 4.70 6.49
N GLN A 187 16.40 4.69 5.71
CA GLN A 187 16.78 3.53 4.90
C GLN A 187 17.64 2.59 5.74
N VAL A 188 17.26 1.31 5.77
CA VAL A 188 17.96 0.27 6.55
C VAL A 188 18.28 -0.94 5.68
N PRO A 189 19.35 -1.70 5.98
CA PRO A 189 19.60 -2.99 5.34
C PRO A 189 18.46 -3.98 5.62
N VAL A 190 18.25 -4.94 4.71
CA VAL A 190 17.21 -6.00 4.85
C VAL A 190 17.38 -6.82 6.15
N ARG A 191 18.60 -6.93 6.67
CA ARG A 191 18.94 -7.68 7.90
C ARG A 191 19.02 -6.81 9.15
N ASP A 192 18.46 -5.60 9.11
CA ASP A 192 18.50 -4.69 10.25
C ASP A 192 17.66 -5.21 11.43
N SER A 193 18.12 -4.92 12.65
CA SER A 193 17.43 -5.31 13.88
C SER A 193 16.05 -4.65 14.06
N VAL A 194 15.71 -3.63 13.28
CA VAL A 194 14.39 -2.99 13.29
C VAL A 194 13.27 -3.98 12.92
N TYR A 195 13.57 -5.08 12.23
CA TYR A 195 12.58 -6.13 11.93
C TYR A 195 12.44 -7.19 13.03
N ASP A 196 13.27 -7.12 14.09
CA ASP A 196 13.14 -8.02 15.24
C ASP A 196 12.00 -7.54 16.14
N SER A 197 10.98 -8.40 16.29
CA SER A 197 9.83 -8.17 17.17
C SER A 197 10.14 -8.54 18.63
N ARG A 198 11.25 -9.24 18.91
CA ARG A 198 11.57 -9.75 20.26
C ARG A 198 12.30 -8.77 21.17
N ARG A 199 12.81 -7.65 20.64
CA ARG A 199 13.74 -6.79 21.39
C ARG A 199 13.07 -5.74 22.29
N SER A 200 11.76 -5.55 22.22
CA SER A 200 11.05 -4.55 23.04
C SER A 200 10.78 -5.00 24.49
N GLN A 201 11.45 -6.08 24.95
CA GLN A 201 11.34 -6.64 26.31
C GLN A 201 12.52 -6.27 27.24
N LYS A 202 13.33 -5.26 26.90
CA LYS A 202 14.36 -4.74 27.81
C LYS A 202 14.12 -3.29 28.15
#